data_AF-A0A942BK10-F1
#
_entry.id   AF-A0A942BK10-F1
#
_cell.length_a   1.000
_cell.length_b   1.000
_cell.length_c   1.000
_cell.angle_alpha   90.00
_cell.angle_beta   90.00
_cell.angle_gamma   90.00
#
_symmetry.space_group_name_H-M   'P 1'
#
loop_
_entity.id
_entity.type
_entity.pdbx_description
1 polymer ?
#
loop_
_entity_poly.entity_id
_entity_poly.type
_entity_poly.pdbx_seq_one_letter_code
_entity_poly.pdbx_strand_id
1 'polypeptide(L)'
;MASILEQPILGLGTEFPDHVFILKHAPTGRYGCYCHEGIHGLAVFSDEAHALNFGSAIDISNLEICMVSFDESRDVAKGRPLPVVAVMLLDQLDAPVIHFVR
;
A
#
# COMPACT_ATOMS: atom_id res chain seq x y z
N MET A 1 12.62 -23.79 -23.11
CA MET A 1 12.84 -22.95 -21.93
C MET A 1 11.80 -21.85 -22.00
N ALA A 2 10.84 -21.85 -21.07
CA ALA A 2 9.71 -20.93 -21.12
C ALA A 2 10.20 -19.49 -20.86
N SER A 3 10.18 -18.66 -21.90
CA SER A 3 10.30 -17.21 -21.75
C SER A 3 9.07 -16.73 -21.00
N ILE A 4 9.23 -16.53 -19.70
CA ILE A 4 8.26 -15.85 -18.85
C ILE A 4 8.09 -14.46 -19.45
N LEU A 5 6.91 -14.19 -20.00
CA LEU A 5 6.49 -12.85 -20.38
C LEU A 5 6.49 -12.01 -19.09
N GLU A 6 7.60 -11.33 -18.82
CA GLU A 6 7.68 -10.24 -17.87
C GLU A 6 6.75 -9.16 -18.42
N GLN A 7 5.48 -9.20 -18.03
CA GLN A 7 4.53 -8.15 -18.38
C GLN A 7 4.99 -6.89 -17.64
N PRO A 8 5.47 -5.85 -18.34
CA PRO A 8 5.73 -4.58 -17.69
C PRO A 8 4.35 -3.98 -17.38
N ILE A 9 3.96 -4.07 -16.11
CA ILE A 9 2.76 -3.38 -15.62
C ILE A 9 3.04 -1.88 -15.81
N LEU A 10 2.15 -1.20 -16.55
CA LEU A 10 2.22 0.24 -16.84
C LEU A 10 2.50 1.03 -15.55
N GLY A 11 3.58 1.83 -15.53
CA GLY A 11 4.03 2.63 -14.38
C GLY A 11 5.55 2.76 -14.20
N LEU A 12 6.35 2.18 -15.12
CA LEU A 12 7.83 2.17 -15.12
C LEU A 12 8.45 3.58 -15.22
N GLY A 13 8.54 4.25 -14.08
CA GLY A 13 9.33 5.47 -13.87
C GLY A 13 9.58 5.77 -12.39
N THR A 14 8.64 5.36 -11.54
CA THR A 14 8.80 5.32 -10.07
C THR A 14 8.96 3.88 -9.64
N GLU A 15 10.19 3.49 -9.35
CA GLU A 15 10.48 2.20 -8.71
C GLU A 15 9.72 2.14 -7.38
N PHE A 16 8.85 1.13 -7.21
CA PHE A 16 8.28 0.88 -5.90
C PHE A 16 9.42 0.52 -4.95
N PRO A 17 9.49 1.11 -3.74
CA PRO A 17 10.51 0.76 -2.77
C PRO A 17 10.48 -0.74 -2.44
N ASP A 18 11.65 -1.36 -2.25
CA ASP A 18 11.75 -2.76 -1.80
C ASP A 18 11.01 -2.99 -0.47
N HIS A 19 11.00 -1.96 0.38
CA HIS A 19 10.35 -1.94 1.69
C HIS A 19 9.41 -0.74 1.77
N VAL A 20 8.21 -0.99 2.25
CA VAL A 20 7.17 0.02 2.41
C VAL A 20 6.64 0.00 3.84
N PHE A 21 6.19 1.15 4.30
CA PHE A 21 5.54 1.30 5.60
C PHE A 21 4.04 1.17 5.42
N ILE A 22 3.41 0.35 6.26
CA ILE A 22 1.96 0.19 6.32
C ILE A 22 1.44 0.56 7.70
N LEU A 23 0.22 1.08 7.74
CA LEU A 23 -0.45 1.39 8.99
C LEU A 23 -1.34 0.22 9.39
N LYS A 24 -1.15 -0.28 10.61
CA LYS A 24 -1.94 -1.36 11.19
C LYS A 24 -2.55 -0.90 12.51
N HIS A 25 -3.87 -0.97 12.61
CA HIS A 25 -4.57 -0.72 13.86
C HIS A 25 -4.44 -1.96 14.76
N ALA A 26 -3.62 -1.87 15.80
CA ALA A 26 -3.29 -2.98 16.69
C ALA A 26 -4.53 -3.65 17.34
N PRO A 27 -5.54 -2.91 17.83
CA PRO A 27 -6.69 -3.51 18.51
C PRO A 27 -7.58 -4.38 17.61
N THR A 28 -7.68 -4.05 16.32
CA THR A 28 -8.59 -4.76 15.39
C THR A 28 -7.86 -5.55 14.32
N GLY A 29 -6.53 -5.47 14.25
CA GLY A 29 -5.72 -6.07 13.18
C GLY A 29 -6.04 -5.53 11.78
N ARG A 30 -6.63 -4.34 11.68
CA ARG A 30 -7.03 -3.74 10.39
C ARG A 30 -5.89 -2.90 9.84
N TYR A 31 -5.60 -2.99 8.55
CA TYR A 31 -4.64 -2.08 7.91
C TYR A 31 -5.33 -0.87 7.30
N GLY A 32 -4.57 0.22 7.15
CA GLY A 32 -4.98 1.42 6.43
C GLY A 32 -5.32 1.11 4.98
N CYS A 33 -6.51 1.52 4.54
CA CYS A 33 -6.91 1.44 3.15
C CYS A 33 -7.19 2.86 2.66
N TYR A 34 -6.91 3.10 1.39
CA TYR A 34 -7.22 4.37 0.73
C TYR A 34 -8.05 4.10 -0.52
N CYS A 35 -8.96 5.04 -0.81
CA CYS A 35 -9.77 5.01 -2.02
C CYS A 35 -9.41 6.23 -2.86
N HIS A 36 -8.79 5.99 -4.01
CA HIS A 36 -8.46 7.04 -4.96
C HIS A 36 -9.19 6.75 -6.27
N GLU A 37 -10.00 7.71 -6.74
CA GLU A 37 -10.80 7.59 -7.98
C GLU A 37 -11.63 6.30 -8.09
N GLY A 38 -12.17 5.82 -6.96
CA GLY A 38 -12.96 4.58 -6.91
C GLY A 38 -12.14 3.29 -6.87
N ILE A 39 -10.81 3.38 -6.91
CA ILE A 39 -9.90 2.24 -6.71
C ILE A 39 -9.62 2.13 -5.21
N HIS A 40 -9.90 0.97 -4.64
CA HIS A 40 -9.57 0.68 -3.24
C HIS A 40 -8.23 -0.06 -3.18
N GLY A 41 -7.31 0.49 -2.40
CA GLY A 41 -5.98 -0.10 -2.21
C GLY A 41 -5.52 -0.07 -0.77
N LEU A 42 -4.51 -0.89 -0.48
CA LEU A 42 -3.75 -0.83 0.77
C LEU A 42 -2.91 0.45 0.76
N ALA A 43 -3.02 1.26 1.81
CA ALA A 43 -2.20 2.45 1.97
C ALA A 43 -0.78 2.04 2.38
N VAL A 44 0.20 2.37 1.53
CA VAL A 44 1.61 2.13 1.78
C VAL A 44 2.41 3.42 1.58
N PHE A 45 3.55 3.53 2.23
CA PHE A 45 4.38 4.74 2.24
C PHE A 45 5.85 4.37 2.03
N SER A 46 6.62 5.23 1.37
CA SER A 46 8.08 5.05 1.22
C SER A 46 8.81 5.27 2.54
N ASP A 47 8.29 6.18 3.37
CA ASP A 47 8.93 6.61 4.61
C ASP A 47 7.99 6.52 5.81
N GLU A 48 8.57 6.23 6.97
CA GLU A 48 7.88 6.24 8.25
C GLU A 48 7.26 7.61 8.56
N ALA A 49 7.91 8.71 8.16
CA ALA A 49 7.40 10.05 8.36
C ALA A 49 6.07 10.30 7.63
N HIS A 50 5.94 9.81 6.39
CA HIS A 50 4.69 9.89 5.62
C HIS A 50 3.59 9.05 6.26
N ALA A 51 3.92 7.83 6.73
CA ALA A 51 3.00 6.98 7.44
C ALA A 51 2.50 7.62 8.76
N LEU A 52 3.40 8.24 9.52
CA LEU A 52 3.06 8.96 10.76
C LEU A 52 2.17 10.17 10.49
N ASN A 53 2.47 10.94 9.45
CA ASN A 53 1.66 12.09 9.07
C ASN A 53 0.25 11.67 8.65
N PHE A 54 0.13 10.61 7.85
CA PHE A 54 -1.18 10.05 7.50
C PHE A 54 -1.93 9.52 8.73
N GLY A 55 -1.24 8.79 9.62
CA GLY A 55 -1.81 8.30 10.88
C GLY A 55 -2.33 9.43 11.77
N SER A 56 -1.62 10.55 11.81
CA SER A 56 -2.02 11.76 12.53
C SER A 56 -3.22 12.45 11.88
N ALA A 57 -3.30 12.46 10.54
CA ALA A 57 -4.40 13.07 9.80
C ALA A 57 -5.72 12.31 9.94
N ILE A 58 -5.69 10.98 10.14
CA ILE A 58 -6.89 10.15 10.29
C ILE A 58 -7.42 10.09 11.74
N ASP A 59 -6.71 10.67 12.70
CA ASP A 59 -7.08 10.74 14.14
C ASP A 59 -7.46 9.37 14.75
N ILE A 60 -6.84 8.29 14.25
CA ILE A 60 -7.04 6.93 14.77
C ILE A 60 -5.93 6.65 15.79
N SER A 61 -6.33 6.51 17.04
CA SER A 61 -5.43 6.08 18.12
C SER A 61 -5.03 4.61 17.95
N ASN A 62 -3.83 4.23 18.39
CA ASN A 62 -3.30 2.85 18.34
C ASN A 62 -3.03 2.31 16.93
N LEU A 63 -2.62 3.20 16.02
CA LEU A 63 -1.98 2.80 14.78
C LEU A 63 -0.52 2.45 15.05
N GLU A 64 -0.12 1.28 14.59
CA GLU A 64 1.27 0.84 14.50
C GLU A 64 1.75 1.02 13.08
N ILE A 65 2.95 1.57 12.93
CA ILE A 65 3.65 1.63 11.66
C ILE A 65 4.47 0.35 11.55
N CYS A 66 4.22 -0.43 10.51
CA CYS A 66 4.96 -1.66 10.23
C CYS A 66 5.73 -1.50 8.92
N MET A 67 7.05 -1.68 8.98
CA MET A 67 7.87 -1.81 7.76
C MET A 67 7.74 -3.25 7.27
N VAL A 68 7.31 -3.41 6.02
CA VAL A 68 7.14 -4.70 5.34
C VAL A 68 7.79 -4.64 3.97
N SER A 69 8.07 -5.79 3.37
CA SER A 69 8.51 -5.80 1.97
C SER A 69 7.34 -5.42 1.05
N PHE A 70 7.66 -4.94 -0.15
CA PHE A 70 6.63 -4.68 -1.15
C PHE A 70 5.80 -5.94 -1.45
N ASP A 71 6.44 -7.10 -1.57
CA ASP A 71 5.72 -8.36 -1.80
C ASP A 71 4.82 -8.76 -0.63
N GLU A 72 5.27 -8.57 0.62
CA GLU A 72 4.43 -8.79 1.80
C GLU A 72 3.21 -7.85 1.81
N SER A 73 3.40 -6.58 1.43
CA SER A 73 2.28 -5.63 1.31
C SER A 73 1.25 -6.07 0.27
N ARG A 74 1.69 -6.71 -0.83
CA ARG A 74 0.81 -7.26 -1.87
C ARG A 74 0.04 -8.46 -1.33
N ASP A 75 0.68 -9.34 -0.59
CA ASP A 75 0.02 -10.49 0.03
C ASP A 75 -1.02 -10.05 1.07
N VAL A 76 -0.70 -9.03 1.88
CA VAL A 76 -1.65 -8.39 2.80
C VAL A 76 -2.85 -7.81 2.06
N ALA A 77 -2.63 -7.18 0.91
CA ALA A 77 -3.71 -6.66 0.08
C ALA A 77 -4.61 -7.77 -0.49
N LYS A 78 -4.02 -8.87 -0.98
CA LYS A 78 -4.75 -10.04 -1.53
C LYS A 78 -5.55 -10.81 -0.48
N GLY A 79 -5.07 -10.86 0.77
CA GLY A 79 -5.74 -11.57 1.87
C GLY A 79 -7.05 -10.94 2.34
N ARG A 80 -7.50 -9.84 1.73
CA ARG A 80 -8.67 -9.07 2.18
C ARG A 80 -9.97 -9.56 1.51
N PRO A 81 -11.09 -9.67 2.26
CA PRO A 81 -12.36 -10.21 1.75
C PRO A 81 -13.21 -9.24 0.89
N LEU A 82 -12.76 -8.01 0.63
CA LEU A 82 -13.48 -6.91 -0.07
C LEU A 82 -12.46 -6.10 -0.90
N PRO A 83 -12.85 -5.20 -1.84
CA PRO A 83 -12.20 -4.95 -3.14
C PRO A 83 -10.87 -4.17 -3.07
N VAL A 84 -9.96 -4.54 -2.17
CA VAL A 84 -8.58 -4.10 -2.21
C VAL A 84 -7.95 -4.77 -3.43
N VAL A 85 -7.96 -4.04 -4.53
CA VAL A 85 -7.43 -4.48 -5.82
C VAL A 85 -6.03 -3.92 -6.08
N ALA A 86 -5.50 -3.12 -5.16
CA ALA A 86 -4.21 -2.47 -5.33
C ALA A 86 -3.45 -2.24 -4.02
N VAL A 87 -2.15 -2.00 -4.15
CA VAL A 87 -1.26 -1.35 -3.19
C VAL A 87 -1.04 0.07 -3.68
N MET A 88 -1.24 1.08 -2.82
CA MET A 88 -1.16 2.49 -3.19
C MET A 88 -0.08 3.19 -2.37
N LEU A 89 0.95 3.67 -3.05
CA LEU A 89 1.99 4.50 -2.46
C LEU A 89 1.43 5.92 -2.28
N LEU A 90 1.27 6.34 -1.03
CA LEU A 90 0.58 7.59 -0.65
C LEU A 90 1.53 8.71 -0.22
N ASP A 91 2.78 8.70 -0.70
CA ASP A 91 3.72 9.79 -0.42
C ASP A 91 3.21 11.13 -0.97
N GLN A 92 2.44 11.07 -2.06
CA GLN A 92 1.67 12.19 -2.60
C GLN A 92 0.18 11.82 -2.64
N LEU A 93 -0.60 12.32 -1.68
CA LEU A 93 -2.03 11.98 -1.53
C LEU A 93 -2.89 12.34 -2.76
N ASP A 94 -2.51 13.40 -3.47
CA ASP A 94 -3.22 13.88 -4.66
C ASP A 94 -2.84 13.11 -5.94
N ALA A 95 -1.74 12.36 -5.91
CA ALA A 95 -1.23 11.59 -7.04
C ALA A 95 -0.58 10.27 -6.56
N PRO A 96 -1.36 9.36 -5.95
CA PRO A 96 -0.80 8.13 -5.40
C PRO A 96 -0.34 7.20 -6.51
N VAL A 97 0.78 6.50 -6.28
CA VAL A 97 1.23 5.47 -7.22
C VAL A 97 0.47 4.18 -6.94
N ILE A 98 -0.32 3.72 -7.91
CA ILE A 98 -1.21 2.57 -7.75
C ILE A 98 -0.58 1.33 -8.40
N HIS A 99 -0.37 0.28 -7.61
CA HIS A 99 0.04 -1.03 -8.07
C HIS A 99 -1.09 -2.05 -7.87
N PHE A 100 -1.71 -2.51 -8.96
CA PHE A 100 -2.79 -3.49 -8.87
C PHE A 100 -2.28 -4.87 -8.42
N VAL A 101 -2.95 -5.44 -7.42
CA VAL A 101 -2.72 -6.82 -6.96
C VAL A 101 -3.74 -7.74 -7.61
N ARG A 102 -3.26 -8.73 -8.37
CA ARG A 102 -4.05 -9.82 -8.95
C ARG A 102 -3.81 -11.12 -8.20
#